data_AF-A0A7J6DP93-F1
#
_entry.id   AF-A0A7J6DP93-F1
#
_cell.length_a   1.000
_cell.length_b   1.000
_cell.length_c   1.000
_cell.angle_alpha   90.00
_cell.angle_beta   90.00
_cell.angle_gamma   90.00
#
_symmetry.space_group_name_H-M   'P 1'
#
loop_
_entity.id
_entity.type
_entity.pdbx_description
1 polymer ?
#
loop_
_entity_poly.entity_id
_entity_poly.type
_entity_poly.pdbx_seq_one_letter_code
_entity_poly.pdbx_strand_id
1 'polypeptide(L)'
;MIGVGKAKQYSNVLDKPLSKGKQEVSLSAFAFLFSELVQYNQTQVDNIAELERRLEDAGYSVGARVLELLCHRDKVYCVLSIVNEGALLTLQGNRRDTRLLGILSFVHTTVWKVLFGKAADSLEKGTEHEDEYMITKLTNCYLLTYRFISIPKDMGTFNCGAFVAGIVRGVLDSAGFPAVVTAHFVPIEGQQRPRTTILIKFAEEVLRREARLG
;
A
#
# COMPACT_ATOMS: atom_id res chain seq x y z
N MET A 1 49.39 -22.50 -27.90
CA MET A 1 47.99 -22.29 -27.46
C MET A 1 47.88 -20.87 -26.93
N ILE A 2 47.27 -19.97 -27.68
CA ILE A 2 47.09 -18.56 -27.32
C ILE A 2 45.71 -18.43 -26.66
N GLY A 3 45.68 -18.00 -25.39
CA GLY A 3 44.45 -17.80 -24.63
C GLY A 3 43.69 -16.57 -25.14
N VAL A 4 42.49 -16.78 -25.67
CA VAL A 4 41.57 -15.69 -26.05
C VAL A 4 40.97 -15.10 -24.78
N GLY A 5 41.42 -13.90 -24.40
CA GLY A 5 40.83 -13.12 -23.33
C GLY A 5 39.41 -12.67 -23.72
N LYS A 6 38.42 -12.95 -22.87
CA LYS A 6 37.04 -12.50 -23.06
C LYS A 6 36.99 -10.96 -23.00
N ALA A 7 36.68 -10.32 -24.12
CA ALA A 7 36.42 -8.89 -24.19
C ALA A 7 35.20 -8.54 -23.32
N LYS A 8 35.34 -7.54 -22.45
CA LYS A 8 34.27 -7.03 -21.59
C LYS A 8 33.30 -6.24 -22.47
N GLN A 9 32.16 -6.86 -22.81
CA GLN A 9 31.12 -6.23 -23.62
C GLN A 9 30.47 -5.11 -22.78
N TYR A 10 30.67 -3.84 -23.16
CA TYR A 10 30.00 -2.72 -22.54
C TYR A 10 28.56 -2.67 -23.04
N SER A 11 27.59 -3.01 -22.17
CA SER A 11 26.18 -2.79 -22.49
C SER A 11 25.93 -1.29 -22.68
N ASN A 12 25.12 -0.95 -23.69
CA ASN A 12 24.77 0.42 -23.98
C ASN A 12 24.13 1.04 -22.73
N VAL A 13 24.40 2.32 -22.45
CA VAL A 13 23.85 2.97 -21.23
C VAL A 13 22.31 2.97 -21.27
N LEU A 14 21.72 2.95 -22.47
CA LEU A 14 20.29 2.80 -22.70
C LEU A 14 19.75 1.40 -22.38
N ASP A 15 20.60 0.37 -22.43
CA ASP A 15 20.28 -1.01 -22.06
C ASP A 15 20.49 -1.27 -20.57
N LYS A 16 21.12 -0.33 -19.85
CA LYS A 16 21.22 -0.41 -18.39
C LYS A 16 19.87 -0.02 -17.79
N PRO A 17 19.21 -0.91 -17.04
CA PRO A 17 18.03 -0.51 -16.28
C PRO A 17 18.43 0.65 -15.36
N LEU A 18 17.58 1.67 -15.30
CA LEU A 18 17.78 2.81 -14.40
C LEU A 18 18.14 2.31 -13.02
N SER A 19 19.21 2.88 -12.44
CA SER A 19 19.63 2.57 -11.07
C SER A 19 18.39 2.61 -10.18
N LYS A 20 18.15 1.53 -9.44
CA LYS A 20 17.17 1.51 -8.36
C LYS A 20 17.74 2.40 -7.25
N GLY A 21 17.66 3.72 -7.42
CA GLY A 21 18.08 4.69 -6.43
C GLY A 21 17.35 4.40 -5.14
N LYS A 22 18.03 3.72 -4.22
CA LYS A 22 17.62 3.58 -2.83
C LYS A 22 18.39 4.65 -2.08
N GLN A 23 17.97 5.89 -2.26
CA GLN A 23 18.31 6.91 -1.28
C GLN A 23 17.31 6.72 -0.17
N GLU A 24 17.71 5.95 0.84
CA GLU A 24 16.89 5.74 2.03
C GLU A 24 16.88 7.04 2.83
N VAL A 25 15.69 7.58 3.06
CA VAL A 25 15.47 8.76 3.90
C VAL A 25 15.23 8.27 5.33
N SER A 26 15.65 9.05 6.32
CA SER A 26 15.41 8.69 7.72
C SER A 26 13.91 8.63 8.02
N LEU A 27 13.51 7.64 8.80
CA LEU A 27 12.12 7.48 9.23
C LEU A 27 11.60 8.73 9.95
N SER A 28 12.47 9.35 10.75
CA SER A 28 12.15 10.57 11.51
C SER A 28 11.83 11.76 10.60
N ALA A 29 12.49 11.90 9.44
CA ALA A 29 12.20 12.98 8.51
C ALA A 29 10.78 12.88 7.94
N PHE A 30 10.35 11.68 7.57
CA PHE A 30 8.96 11.44 7.18
C PHE A 30 8.00 11.72 8.34
N ALA A 31 8.33 11.27 9.54
CA ALA A 31 7.48 11.44 10.71
C ALA A 31 7.24 12.92 11.07
N PHE A 32 8.28 13.76 11.02
CA PHE A 32 8.14 15.20 11.24
C PHE A 32 7.34 15.88 10.13
N LEU A 33 7.60 15.53 8.86
CA LEU A 33 6.83 16.05 7.73
C LEU A 33 5.34 15.69 7.86
N PHE A 34 5.05 14.44 8.22
CA PHE A 34 3.69 13.96 8.39
C PHE A 34 3.01 14.62 9.59
N SER A 35 3.72 14.82 10.69
CA SER A 35 3.23 15.58 11.86
C SER A 35 2.77 16.99 11.47
N GLU A 36 3.62 17.73 10.76
CA GLU A 36 3.29 19.08 10.28
C GLU A 36 2.15 19.08 9.27
N LEU A 37 2.08 18.08 8.39
CA LEU A 37 0.98 17.92 7.44
C LEU A 37 -0.37 17.76 8.16
N VAL A 38 -0.42 16.94 9.22
CA VAL A 38 -1.63 16.76 10.03
C VAL A 38 -1.98 18.05 10.77
N GLN A 39 -1.02 18.67 11.44
CA GLN A 39 -1.24 19.92 12.19
C GLN A 39 -1.69 21.06 11.27
N TYR A 40 -1.09 21.20 10.09
CA TYR A 40 -1.49 22.20 9.10
C TYR A 40 -2.96 22.00 8.69
N ASN A 41 -3.34 20.77 8.32
CA ASN A 41 -4.72 20.49 7.94
C ASN A 41 -5.70 20.70 9.11
N GLN A 42 -5.29 20.42 10.34
CA GLN A 42 -6.08 20.67 11.54
C GLN A 42 -6.41 22.16 11.73
N THR A 43 -5.48 23.07 11.45
CA THR A 43 -5.75 24.52 11.56
C THR A 43 -6.72 25.06 10.51
N GLN A 44 -6.97 24.29 9.45
CA GLN A 44 -7.77 24.70 8.29
C GLN A 44 -9.17 24.07 8.29
N VAL A 45 -9.51 23.25 9.28
CA VAL A 45 -10.76 22.49 9.33
C VAL A 45 -11.39 22.54 10.71
N ASP A 46 -12.71 22.63 10.76
CA ASP A 46 -13.47 22.70 12.01
C ASP A 46 -13.98 21.32 12.48
N ASN A 47 -13.93 20.31 11.60
CA ASN A 47 -14.47 18.97 11.86
C ASN A 47 -13.43 17.86 11.63
N ILE A 48 -13.45 16.84 12.48
CA ILE A 48 -12.58 15.66 12.39
C ILE A 48 -12.84 14.89 11.08
N ALA A 49 -14.11 14.77 10.65
CA ALA A 49 -14.42 14.08 9.40
C ALA A 49 -13.83 14.79 8.17
N GLU A 50 -13.78 16.13 8.19
CA GLU A 50 -13.16 16.91 7.11
C GLU A 50 -11.62 16.79 7.16
N LEU A 51 -11.03 16.74 8.36
CA LEU A 51 -9.61 16.44 8.53
C LEU A 51 -9.24 15.07 7.93
N GLU A 52 -10.02 14.03 8.25
CA GLU A 52 -9.83 12.69 7.71
C GLU A 52 -9.95 12.66 6.19
N ARG A 53 -10.95 13.34 5.63
CA ARG A 53 -11.14 13.46 4.18
C ARG A 53 -9.95 14.13 3.49
N ARG A 54 -9.44 15.24 4.02
CA ARG A 54 -8.27 15.92 3.43
C ARG A 54 -7.02 15.05 3.48
N LEU A 55 -6.85 14.26 4.53
CA LEU A 55 -5.75 13.31 4.63
C LEU A 55 -5.93 12.14 3.66
N GLU A 56 -7.16 11.66 3.48
CA GLU A 56 -7.48 10.66 2.47
C GLU A 56 -7.15 11.16 1.05
N ASP A 57 -7.49 12.40 0.71
CA ASP A 57 -7.20 13.00 -0.60
C ASP A 57 -5.68 13.22 -0.83
N ALA A 58 -4.95 13.61 0.22
CA ALA A 58 -3.49 13.65 0.18
C ALA A 58 -2.88 12.25 -0.04
N GLY A 59 -3.40 11.24 0.66
CA GLY A 59 -3.01 9.85 0.50
C GLY A 59 -3.31 9.30 -0.89
N TYR A 60 -4.47 9.65 -1.46
CA TYR A 60 -4.89 9.23 -2.81
C TYR A 60 -3.87 9.62 -3.88
N SER A 61 -3.40 10.87 -3.85
CA SER A 61 -2.40 11.36 -4.79
C SER A 61 -1.09 10.58 -4.69
N VAL A 62 -0.69 10.19 -3.47
CA VAL A 62 0.49 9.35 -3.23
C VAL A 62 0.25 7.94 -3.78
N GLY A 63 -0.92 7.35 -3.53
CA GLY A 63 -1.29 6.02 -4.01
C GLY A 63 -1.22 5.88 -5.54
N ALA A 64 -1.77 6.85 -6.26
CA ALA A 64 -1.72 6.86 -7.73
C ALA A 64 -0.28 6.85 -8.26
N ARG A 65 0.61 7.68 -7.68
CA ARG A 65 2.02 7.74 -8.06
C ARG A 65 2.79 6.48 -7.65
N VAL A 66 2.46 5.88 -6.51
CA VAL A 66 3.06 4.63 -6.06
C VAL A 66 2.74 3.52 -7.07
N LEU A 67 1.51 3.40 -7.55
CA LEU A 67 1.16 2.42 -8.58
C LEU A 67 1.95 2.66 -9.86
N GLU A 68 2.01 3.89 -10.38
CA GLU A 68 2.78 4.23 -11.58
C GLU A 68 4.26 3.84 -11.45
N LEU A 69 4.88 4.17 -10.31
CA LEU A 69 6.27 3.84 -10.02
C LEU A 69 6.49 2.34 -9.89
N LEU A 70 5.58 1.61 -9.25
CA LEU A 70 5.66 0.16 -9.13
C LEU A 70 5.49 -0.49 -10.50
N CYS A 71 4.50 -0.13 -11.31
CA CYS A 71 4.36 -0.64 -12.67
C CYS A 71 5.59 -0.34 -13.54
N HIS A 72 6.24 0.83 -13.37
CA HIS A 72 7.44 1.18 -14.13
C HIS A 72 8.69 0.42 -13.66
N ARG A 73 8.88 0.27 -12.34
CA ARG A 73 10.03 -0.43 -11.75
C ARG A 73 9.88 -1.95 -11.83
N ASP A 74 8.66 -2.45 -11.85
CA ASP A 74 8.30 -3.87 -11.83
C ASP A 74 8.35 -4.51 -13.24
N LYS A 75 9.23 -4.02 -14.11
CA LYS A 75 9.72 -4.84 -15.23
C LYS A 75 10.45 -6.11 -14.77
N VAL A 76 10.77 -6.27 -13.47
CA VAL A 76 11.40 -7.47 -12.89
C VAL A 76 11.05 -7.63 -11.39
N TYR A 77 9.99 -8.37 -11.06
CA TYR A 77 9.88 -9.08 -9.77
C TYR A 77 9.57 -10.54 -10.03
N CYS A 78 10.37 -11.42 -9.44
CA CYS A 78 10.07 -12.84 -9.41
C CYS A 78 9.01 -13.06 -8.33
N VAL A 79 7.82 -13.50 -8.73
CA VAL A 79 6.86 -14.04 -7.76
C VAL A 79 7.35 -15.44 -7.42
N LEU A 80 7.52 -15.70 -6.12
CA LEU A 80 7.74 -17.06 -5.62
C LEU A 80 6.40 -17.78 -5.66
N SER A 81 6.10 -18.45 -6.76
CA SER A 81 4.97 -19.37 -6.81
C SER A 81 5.41 -20.66 -6.12
N ILE A 82 4.78 -20.98 -4.98
CA ILE A 82 4.88 -22.34 -4.43
C ILE A 82 4.09 -23.23 -5.37
N VAL A 83 4.77 -24.11 -6.09
CA VAL A 83 4.18 -25.13 -6.94
C VAL A 83 4.39 -26.50 -6.29
N ASN A 84 3.60 -27.50 -6.67
CA ASN A 84 3.60 -28.83 -6.04
C ASN A 84 4.98 -29.53 -6.03
N GLU A 85 5.90 -29.11 -6.92
CA GLU A 85 7.27 -29.62 -7.03
C GLU A 85 8.35 -28.56 -6.79
N GLY A 86 8.12 -27.64 -5.82
CA GLY A 86 9.12 -26.68 -5.35
C GLY A 86 8.70 -25.23 -5.52
N ALA A 87 9.67 -24.32 -5.39
CA ALA A 87 9.41 -22.89 -5.55
C ALA A 87 9.87 -22.43 -6.93
N LEU A 88 8.91 -22.04 -7.78
CA LEU A 88 9.20 -21.53 -9.12
C LEU A 88 9.24 -19.99 -9.09
N LEU A 89 10.41 -19.43 -9.39
CA LEU A 89 10.57 -18.00 -9.63
C LEU A 89 10.06 -17.70 -11.04
N THR A 90 8.81 -17.24 -11.16
CA THR A 90 8.23 -16.87 -12.46
C THR A 90 8.48 -15.38 -12.73
N LEU A 91 9.10 -15.07 -13.87
CA LEU A 91 9.26 -13.70 -14.36
C LEU A 91 7.92 -13.22 -14.93
N GLN A 92 7.10 -12.58 -14.11
CA GLN A 92 5.81 -12.06 -14.56
C GLN A 92 5.98 -10.59 -14.97
N GLY A 93 6.28 -10.34 -16.25
CA GLY A 93 6.39 -8.99 -16.78
C GLY A 93 5.04 -8.26 -16.77
N ASN A 94 5.02 -7.03 -16.23
CA ASN A 94 3.97 -5.98 -16.31
C ASN A 94 2.50 -6.42 -16.47
N ARG A 95 2.10 -7.55 -15.86
CA ARG A 95 0.71 -8.00 -15.89
C ARG A 95 -0.04 -7.17 -14.87
N ARG A 96 -0.85 -6.22 -15.33
CA ARG A 96 -1.89 -5.64 -14.49
C ARG A 96 -2.75 -6.78 -13.97
N ASP A 97 -2.91 -6.84 -12.66
CA ASP A 97 -3.83 -7.77 -12.05
C ASP A 97 -5.25 -7.46 -12.54
N THR A 98 -5.92 -8.46 -13.09
CA THR A 98 -7.31 -8.35 -13.55
C THR A 98 -8.31 -8.96 -12.57
N ARG A 99 -7.79 -9.70 -11.58
CA ARG A 99 -8.55 -10.44 -10.57
C ARG A 99 -8.55 -9.70 -9.24
N LEU A 100 -9.68 -9.75 -8.53
CA LEU A 100 -9.86 -9.07 -7.25
C LEU A 100 -8.86 -9.53 -6.18
N LEU A 101 -8.70 -10.84 -6.01
CA LEU A 101 -7.71 -11.40 -5.06
C LEU A 101 -6.27 -11.07 -5.45
N GLY A 102 -5.99 -10.93 -6.75
CA GLY A 102 -4.68 -10.53 -7.25
C GLY A 102 -4.31 -9.13 -6.79
N ILE A 103 -5.18 -8.14 -7.04
CA ILE A 103 -4.93 -6.76 -6.64
C ILE A 103 -4.90 -6.57 -5.12
N LEU A 104 -5.75 -7.29 -4.37
CA LEU A 104 -5.73 -7.24 -2.91
C LEU A 104 -4.42 -7.82 -2.34
N SER A 105 -3.93 -8.93 -2.91
CA SER A 105 -2.63 -9.51 -2.56
C SER A 105 -1.48 -8.57 -2.92
N PHE A 106 -1.55 -7.89 -4.07
CA PHE A 106 -0.58 -6.87 -4.48
C PHE A 106 -0.52 -5.70 -3.49
N VAL A 107 -1.68 -5.18 -3.05
CA VAL A 107 -1.74 -4.12 -2.02
C VAL A 107 -1.16 -4.62 -0.69
N HIS A 108 -1.56 -5.81 -0.26
CA HIS A 108 -1.13 -6.43 1.00
C HIS A 108 0.39 -6.72 1.07
N THR A 109 0.99 -7.15 -0.04
CA THR A 109 2.38 -7.62 -0.06
C THR A 109 3.34 -6.60 -0.64
N THR A 110 3.08 -6.11 -1.85
CA THR A 110 4.00 -5.23 -2.59
C THR A 110 3.89 -3.80 -2.09
N VAL A 111 2.70 -3.21 -2.15
CA VAL A 111 2.47 -1.81 -1.77
C VAL A 111 2.80 -1.63 -0.28
N TRP A 112 2.33 -2.53 0.57
CA TRP A 112 2.62 -2.47 2.00
C TRP A 112 4.12 -2.55 2.32
N LYS A 113 4.86 -3.43 1.63
CA LYS A 113 6.31 -3.55 1.82
C LYS A 113 7.06 -2.31 1.35
N VAL A 114 6.59 -1.66 0.29
CA VAL A 114 7.18 -0.41 -0.22
C VAL A 114 6.95 0.74 0.76
N LEU A 115 5.76 0.83 1.35
CA LEU A 115 5.39 1.89 2.29
C LEU A 115 5.97 1.67 3.70
N PHE A 116 5.97 0.42 4.19
CA PHE A 116 6.22 0.10 5.59
C PHE A 116 7.37 -0.89 5.83
N GLY A 117 8.02 -1.38 4.78
CA GLY A 117 9.12 -2.35 4.87
C GLY A 117 8.71 -3.81 5.16
N LYS A 118 7.42 -4.06 5.47
CA LYS A 118 6.85 -5.39 5.75
C LYS A 118 5.50 -5.52 5.05
N ALA A 119 5.13 -6.74 4.65
CA ALA A 119 3.77 -7.07 4.24
C ALA A 119 2.77 -6.82 5.40
N ALA A 120 1.48 -6.64 5.05
CA ALA A 120 0.42 -6.61 6.04
C ALA A 120 0.30 -7.98 6.75
N ASP A 121 -0.37 -7.99 7.91
CA ASP A 121 -0.44 -9.20 8.75
C ASP A 121 -1.62 -10.10 8.38
N SER A 122 -2.74 -9.52 7.94
CA SER A 122 -3.92 -10.26 7.51
C SER A 122 -4.67 -9.54 6.39
N LEU A 123 -5.24 -10.34 5.50
CA LEU A 123 -6.23 -9.94 4.50
C LEU A 123 -7.44 -10.86 4.68
N GLU A 124 -8.57 -10.27 5.09
CA GLU A 124 -9.80 -10.97 5.43
C GLU A 124 -10.93 -10.51 4.49
N LYS A 125 -11.84 -11.40 4.13
CA LYS A 125 -13.11 -11.02 3.47
C LYS A 125 -14.11 -10.62 4.55
N GLY A 126 -14.92 -9.60 4.29
CA GLY A 126 -16.02 -9.17 5.14
C GLY A 126 -16.99 -10.32 5.42
N THR A 127 -17.51 -10.37 6.64
CA THR A 127 -18.47 -11.39 7.07
C THR A 127 -19.90 -11.05 6.67
N GLU A 128 -20.21 -9.76 6.51
CA GLU A 128 -21.57 -9.27 6.28
C GLU A 128 -21.87 -9.10 4.79
N HIS A 129 -20.91 -8.59 4.02
CA HIS A 129 -21.10 -8.32 2.59
C HIS A 129 -19.94 -8.85 1.74
N GLU A 130 -20.28 -9.34 0.53
CA GLU A 130 -19.29 -9.93 -0.38
C GLU A 130 -18.36 -8.90 -1.06
N ASP A 131 -18.75 -7.63 -1.09
CA ASP A 131 -17.99 -6.49 -1.60
C ASP A 131 -16.97 -5.93 -0.61
N GLU A 132 -16.97 -6.44 0.63
CA GLU A 132 -16.15 -5.93 1.72
C GLU A 132 -14.92 -6.80 1.95
N TYR A 133 -13.77 -6.15 2.05
CA TYR A 133 -12.48 -6.76 2.34
C TYR A 133 -11.76 -5.93 3.39
N MET A 134 -11.02 -6.59 4.27
CA MET A 134 -10.34 -5.97 5.39
C MET A 134 -8.85 -6.28 5.33
N ILE A 135 -8.02 -5.25 5.35
CA ILE A 135 -6.58 -5.37 5.57
C ILE A 135 -6.30 -4.97 7.00
N THR A 136 -5.95 -5.95 7.82
CA THR A 136 -5.93 -5.81 9.27
C THR A 136 -4.47 -5.79 9.74
N LYS A 137 -3.99 -4.66 10.30
CA LYS A 137 -2.58 -4.50 10.66
C LYS A 137 -2.36 -4.52 12.17
N LEU A 138 -1.50 -5.42 12.65
CA LEU A 138 -0.89 -5.34 13.96
C LEU A 138 0.36 -4.43 13.82
N THR A 139 0.50 -3.45 14.70
CA THR A 139 1.78 -2.82 15.06
C THR A 139 2.47 -1.82 14.11
N ASN A 140 2.53 -1.96 12.77
CA ASN A 140 3.45 -1.11 11.97
C ASN A 140 2.88 0.19 11.35
N CYS A 141 1.56 0.40 11.22
CA CYS A 141 1.01 1.72 10.82
C CYS A 141 1.12 2.70 11.99
N TYR A 142 1.07 2.16 13.21
CA TYR A 142 1.29 2.89 14.44
C TYR A 142 2.74 3.41 14.55
N LEU A 143 3.75 2.68 14.04
CA LEU A 143 5.16 3.06 14.18
C LEU A 143 5.58 4.25 13.31
N LEU A 144 4.94 4.45 12.17
CA LEU A 144 5.22 5.56 11.24
C LEU A 144 4.34 6.78 11.50
N THR A 145 3.10 6.52 11.91
CA THR A 145 2.09 7.56 12.11
C THR A 145 2.06 7.98 13.58
N TYR A 146 1.76 7.07 14.52
CA TYR A 146 1.47 7.36 15.94
C TYR A 146 2.67 7.38 16.91
N ARG A 147 3.86 6.89 16.51
CA ARG A 147 5.06 6.85 17.38
C ARG A 147 5.68 8.24 17.58
N PHE A 148 5.50 9.15 16.62
CA PHE A 148 6.18 10.44 16.58
C PHE A 148 5.22 11.64 16.48
N ILE A 149 3.93 11.42 16.25
CA ILE A 149 2.92 12.48 16.35
C ILE A 149 2.32 12.44 17.76
N SER A 150 2.39 13.57 18.46
CA SER A 150 1.66 13.77 19.71
C SER A 150 0.30 14.37 19.35
N ILE A 151 -0.68 13.52 19.03
CA ILE A 151 -2.05 14.00 18.80
C ILE A 151 -2.57 14.51 20.16
N PRO A 152 -3.11 15.76 20.24
CA PRO A 152 -3.69 16.28 21.48
C PRO A 152 -4.77 15.33 22.02
N LYS A 153 -4.84 15.19 23.35
CA LYS A 153 -5.78 14.25 24.02
C LYS A 153 -7.25 14.49 23.66
N ASP A 154 -7.58 15.70 23.22
CA ASP A 154 -8.94 16.12 22.85
C ASP A 154 -9.39 15.60 21.47
N MET A 155 -8.50 14.96 20.69
CA MET A 155 -8.79 14.39 19.36
C MET A 155 -8.72 12.86 19.34
N GLY A 156 -8.99 12.19 20.47
CA GLY A 156 -8.85 10.73 20.62
C GLY A 156 -9.65 9.86 19.63
N THR A 157 -10.58 10.42 18.86
CA THR A 157 -11.34 9.74 17.80
C THR A 157 -10.72 9.84 16.40
N PHE A 158 -9.72 10.71 16.19
CA PHE A 158 -9.12 10.94 14.88
C PHE A 158 -8.24 9.75 14.42
N ASN A 159 -8.54 9.23 13.23
CA ASN A 159 -7.80 8.11 12.64
C ASN A 159 -6.83 8.59 11.55
N CYS A 160 -5.54 8.69 11.89
CA CYS A 160 -4.49 8.94 10.90
C CYS A 160 -4.38 7.83 9.84
N GLY A 161 -5.02 6.68 10.08
CA GLY A 161 -5.23 5.64 9.09
C GLY A 161 -5.98 6.14 7.85
N ALA A 162 -6.72 7.26 7.92
CA ALA A 162 -7.37 7.89 6.77
C ALA A 162 -6.38 8.21 5.63
N PHE A 163 -5.16 8.66 5.97
CA PHE A 163 -4.11 8.87 4.97
C PHE A 163 -3.71 7.57 4.26
N VAL A 164 -3.57 6.49 5.01
CA VAL A 164 -3.22 5.16 4.47
C VAL A 164 -4.38 4.58 3.66
N ALA A 165 -5.62 4.75 4.12
CA ALA A 165 -6.82 4.40 3.38
C ALA A 165 -6.86 5.13 2.03
N GLY A 166 -6.53 6.42 2.02
CA GLY A 166 -6.36 7.23 0.81
C GLY A 166 -5.33 6.64 -0.15
N ILE A 167 -4.16 6.23 0.33
CA ILE A 167 -3.13 5.58 -0.51
C ILE A 167 -3.68 4.31 -1.15
N VAL A 168 -4.35 3.46 -0.37
CA VAL A 168 -4.94 2.22 -0.88
C VAL A 168 -6.02 2.52 -1.93
N ARG A 169 -6.91 3.48 -1.66
CA ARG A 169 -7.91 3.96 -2.62
C ARG A 169 -7.26 4.41 -3.93
N GLY A 170 -6.23 5.26 -3.86
CA GLY A 170 -5.51 5.75 -5.04
C GLY A 170 -4.86 4.65 -5.87
N VAL A 171 -4.33 3.60 -5.22
CA VAL A 171 -3.80 2.42 -5.91
C VAL A 171 -4.91 1.63 -6.60
N LEU A 172 -6.01 1.35 -5.89
CA LEU A 172 -7.12 0.56 -6.42
C LEU A 172 -7.83 1.25 -7.59
N ASP A 173 -8.12 2.55 -7.46
CA ASP A 173 -8.75 3.35 -8.50
C ASP A 173 -7.85 3.42 -9.75
N SER A 174 -6.55 3.68 -9.56
CA SER A 174 -5.59 3.73 -10.68
C SER A 174 -5.36 2.36 -11.34
N ALA A 175 -5.62 1.25 -10.62
CA ALA A 175 -5.59 -0.10 -11.14
C ALA A 175 -6.91 -0.53 -11.83
N GLY A 176 -7.95 0.31 -11.79
CA GLY A 176 -9.27 0.02 -12.37
C GLY A 176 -10.15 -0.87 -11.48
N PHE A 177 -9.98 -0.77 -10.16
CA PHE A 177 -10.80 -1.41 -9.14
C PHE A 177 -11.40 -0.34 -8.22
N PRO A 178 -12.37 0.46 -8.70
CA PRO A 178 -12.98 1.52 -7.89
C PRO A 178 -13.50 0.97 -6.56
N ALA A 179 -13.10 1.60 -5.47
CA ALA A 179 -13.47 1.18 -4.12
C ALA A 179 -13.55 2.35 -3.14
N VAL A 180 -14.46 2.25 -2.18
CA VAL A 180 -14.48 3.11 -0.99
C VAL A 180 -13.58 2.47 0.05
N VAL A 181 -12.60 3.23 0.55
CA VAL A 181 -11.63 2.71 1.52
C VAL A 181 -11.65 3.57 2.78
N THR A 182 -11.89 2.94 3.93
CA THR A 182 -12.02 3.62 5.22
C THR A 182 -11.12 2.97 6.27
N ALA A 183 -10.73 3.74 7.29
CA ALA A 183 -9.91 3.25 8.39
C ALA A 183 -10.74 3.18 9.68
N HIS A 184 -10.74 2.02 10.35
CA HIS A 184 -11.49 1.79 11.57
C HIS A 184 -10.58 1.30 12.71
N PHE A 185 -10.93 1.67 13.94
CA PHE A 185 -10.32 1.13 15.15
C PHE A 185 -11.16 -0.02 15.67
N VAL A 186 -10.59 -1.22 15.65
CA VAL A 186 -11.21 -2.43 16.19
C VAL A 186 -10.55 -2.75 17.53
N PRO A 187 -11.27 -2.67 18.66
CA PRO A 187 -10.73 -3.10 19.94
C PRO A 187 -10.46 -4.61 19.92
N ILE A 188 -9.34 -5.04 20.51
CA ILE A 188 -9.00 -6.46 20.64
C ILE A 188 -9.01 -6.82 22.12
N GLU A 189 -9.75 -7.87 22.46
CA GLU A 189 -9.74 -8.43 23.81
C GLU A 189 -8.32 -8.84 24.21
N GLY A 190 -7.83 -8.31 25.33
CA GLY A 190 -6.49 -8.59 25.85
C GLY A 190 -5.37 -7.68 25.34
N GLN A 191 -5.63 -6.74 24.43
CA GLN A 191 -4.67 -5.69 24.06
C GLN A 191 -5.12 -4.31 24.54
N GLN A 192 -4.23 -3.57 25.20
CA GLN A 192 -4.51 -2.20 25.64
C GLN A 192 -4.70 -1.20 24.48
N ARG A 193 -4.38 -1.57 23.23
CA ARG A 193 -4.45 -0.68 22.09
C ARG A 193 -5.34 -1.26 21.00
N PRO A 194 -6.25 -0.46 20.41
CA PRO A 194 -7.09 -0.92 19.32
C PRO A 194 -6.25 -1.21 18.07
N ARG A 195 -6.68 -2.19 17.28
CA ARG A 195 -6.11 -2.51 15.98
C ARG A 195 -6.68 -1.56 14.93
N THR A 196 -5.84 -1.06 14.04
CA THR A 196 -6.32 -0.31 12.87
C THR A 196 -6.57 -1.28 11.73
N THR A 197 -7.79 -1.23 11.20
CA THR A 197 -8.25 -2.03 10.07
C THR A 197 -8.59 -1.10 8.92
N ILE A 198 -8.10 -1.42 7.73
CA ILE A 198 -8.51 -0.73 6.50
C ILE A 198 -9.63 -1.56 5.87
N LEU A 199 -10.84 -1.01 5.85
CA LEU A 199 -11.99 -1.59 5.19
C LEU A 199 -11.99 -1.10 3.73
N ILE A 200 -12.15 -2.04 2.80
CA ILE A 200 -12.20 -1.81 1.37
C ILE A 200 -13.56 -2.33 0.90
N LYS A 201 -14.40 -1.43 0.40
CA LYS A 201 -15.70 -1.74 -0.17
C LYS A 201 -15.65 -1.49 -1.67
N PHE A 202 -15.63 -2.55 -2.46
CA PHE A 202 -15.57 -2.43 -3.91
C PHE A 202 -16.88 -1.95 -4.51
N ALA A 203 -16.80 -1.20 -5.60
CA ALA A 203 -17.98 -0.83 -6.36
C ALA A 203 -18.59 -2.06 -7.05
N GLU A 204 -19.91 -2.04 -7.26
CA GLU A 204 -20.66 -3.19 -7.78
C GLU A 204 -20.16 -3.63 -9.17
N GLU A 205 -19.69 -2.70 -10.01
CA GLU A 205 -19.12 -3.02 -11.32
C GLU A 205 -17.88 -3.91 -11.25
N VAL A 206 -17.11 -3.82 -10.16
CA VAL A 206 -15.91 -4.64 -9.95
C VAL A 206 -16.31 -6.08 -9.67
N LEU A 207 -17.32 -6.29 -8.82
CA LEU A 207 -17.86 -7.61 -8.53
C LEU A 207 -18.52 -8.24 -9.76
N ARG A 208 -19.31 -7.47 -10.51
CA ARG A 208 -19.91 -7.93 -11.77
C ARG A 208 -18.84 -8.34 -12.78
N ARG A 209 -17.69 -7.65 -12.82
CA ARG A 209 -16.55 -8.02 -13.66
C ARG A 209 -15.89 -9.30 -13.15
N GLU A 210 -15.63 -9.44 -11.86
CA GLU A 210 -15.03 -10.63 -11.27
C GLU A 210 -15.90 -11.87 -11.53
N ALA A 211 -17.22 -11.78 -11.35
CA ALA A 211 -18.16 -12.87 -11.61
C ALA A 211 -18.16 -13.34 -13.08
N ARG A 212 -17.84 -12.46 -14.03
CA ARG A 212 -17.67 -12.82 -15.45
C ARG A 212 -16.34 -13.52 -15.74
N LEU A 213 -15.34 -13.34 -14.88
CA LEU A 213 -13.99 -13.86 -15.04
C LEU A 213 -13.76 -15.20 -14.31
N GLY A 214 -14.66 -15.61 -13.40
CA GLY A 214 -14.59 -16.87 -12.64
C GLY A 214 -13.70 -16.76 -11.43
#